data_AF-A0A1Y5TSU8-F1
#
_entry.id   AF-A0A1Y5TSU8-F1
#
_cell.length_a   1.000
_cell.length_b   1.000
_cell.length_c   1.000
_cell.angle_alpha   90.00
_cell.angle_beta   90.00
_cell.angle_gamma   90.00
#
_symmetry.space_group_name_H-M   'P 1'
#
loop_
_entity.id
_entity.type
_entity.pdbx_description
1 polymer ?
#
loop_
_entity_poly.entity_id
_entity_poly.type
_entity_poly.pdbx_seq_one_letter_code
_entity_poly.pdbx_strand_id
1 'polypeptide(L)' 'MSKLPAHKVKLGLITATIWNNDGFYSVDLSRSYKNGQGDWQSTPSFAQGDLLNASKCAERAEIWIARQMTKDATQHA' A
#
# COMPACT_ATOMS: atom_id res chain seq x y z
N MET A 1 -0.22 19.52 -7.44
CA MET A 1 0.88 18.95 -6.64
C MET A 1 0.66 17.45 -6.57
N SER A 2 1.52 16.64 -7.19
CA SER A 2 1.41 15.18 -7.07
C SER A 2 1.70 14.81 -5.62
N LYS A 3 0.67 14.41 -4.87
CA LYS A 3 0.90 13.80 -3.55
C LYS A 3 1.81 12.60 -3.80
N LEU A 4 2.97 12.58 -3.16
CA LEU A 4 3.82 11.39 -3.15
C LEU A 4 3.21 10.41 -2.13
N PRO A 5 3.24 9.10 -2.39
CA PRO A 5 2.88 8.12 -1.38
C PRO A 5 3.70 8.32 -0.10
N ALA A 6 3.03 8.22 1.04
CA ALA A 6 3.69 8.31 2.34
C ALA A 6 4.58 7.07 2.60
N HIS A 7 4.13 5.90 2.13
CA HIS A 7 4.91 4.66 2.22
C HIS A 7 4.42 3.63 1.19
N LYS A 8 5.27 2.64 0.88
CA LYS A 8 4.89 1.49 0.04
C LYS A 8 5.40 0.21 0.66
N VAL A 9 4.53 -0.79 0.73
CA VAL A 9 4.88 -2.16 1.11
C VAL A 9 4.70 -3.05 -0.11
N LYS A 10 5.70 -3.89 -0.43
CA LYS A 10 5.64 -4.80 -1.57
C LYS A 10 5.96 -6.24 -1.16
N LEU A 11 5.14 -7.18 -1.64
CA LEU A 11 5.38 -8.61 -1.57
C LEU A 11 5.09 -9.25 -2.93
N GLY A 12 6.12 -9.80 -3.56
CA GLY A 12 6.00 -10.34 -4.91
C GLY A 12 5.46 -9.27 -5.87
N LEU A 13 4.33 -9.57 -6.51
CA LEU A 13 3.65 -8.66 -7.43
C LEU A 13 2.69 -7.68 -6.73
N ILE A 14 2.41 -7.86 -5.44
CA ILE A 14 1.43 -7.06 -4.72
C ILE A 14 2.10 -5.88 -4.02
N THR A 15 1.55 -4.70 -4.20
CA THR A 15 2.00 -3.46 -3.56
C THR A 15 0.83 -2.82 -2.83
N ALA A 16 1.00 -2.54 -1.54
CA ALA A 16 0.17 -1.60 -0.79
C ALA A 16 0.83 -0.21 -0.86
N THR A 17 0.15 0.76 -1.44
CA THR A 17 0.58 2.16 -1.49
C THR A 17 -0.21 2.94 -0.45
N ILE A 18 0.49 3.54 0.50
CA ILE A 18 -0.11 4.27 1.62
C ILE A 18 -0.05 5.76 1.31
N TRP A 19 -1.17 6.45 1.45
CA TRP A 19 -1.31 7.88 1.23
C TRP A 19 -1.63 8.59 2.55
N ASN A 20 -1.01 9.74 2.79
CA ASN A 20 -1.39 10.64 3.87
C ASN A 20 -2.36 11.69 3.32
N ASN A 21 -3.57 11.73 3.89
CA ASN A 21 -4.65 12.62 3.50
C ASN A 21 -4.93 13.67 4.58
N ASP A 22 -3.87 14.17 5.22
CA ASP A 22 -3.92 15.31 6.14
C ASP A 22 -4.88 15.05 7.32
N GLY A 23 -4.61 13.97 8.06
CA GLY A 23 -5.38 13.57 9.25
C GLY A 23 -5.89 12.12 9.22
N PHE A 24 -5.80 11.46 8.06
CA PHE A 24 -6.06 10.03 7.94
C PHE A 24 -5.22 9.42 6.82
N TYR A 25 -5.07 8.09 6.84
CA TYR A 25 -4.34 7.34 5.82
C TYR A 25 -5.29 6.53 4.95
N SER A 26 -5.00 6.44 3.65
CA SER A 26 -5.66 5.48 2.74
C SER A 26 -4.63 4.53 2.15
N VAL A 27 -5.08 3.36 1.69
CA VAL A 27 -4.22 2.32 1.12
C VAL A 27 -4.78 1.83 -0.20
N ASP A 28 -3.98 1.92 -1.26
CA ASP A 28 -4.26 1.26 -2.54
C ASP A 28 -3.48 -0.05 -2.64
N LEU A 29 -4.19 -1.16 -2.72
CA LEU A 29 -3.62 -2.46 -3.07
C LEU A 29 -3.65 -2.65 -4.59
N SER A 30 -2.51 -3.02 -5.15
CA SER A 30 -2.39 -3.30 -6.58
C SER A 30 -1.50 -4.50 -6.84
N ARG A 31 -1.78 -5.20 -7.92
CA ARG A 31 -0.92 -6.25 -8.48
C ARG A 31 -0.23 -5.74 -9.73
N SER A 32 1.09 -5.88 -9.81
CA SER A 32 1.87 -5.65 -11.03
C SER A 32 1.78 -6.86 -11.97
N TYR A 33 1.64 -6.62 -13.26
CA TYR A 33 1.67 -7.66 -14.29
C TYR A 33 2.30 -7.12 -15.57
N LYS A 34 2.76 -7.99 -16.48
CA LYS A 34 3.16 -7.60 -17.83
C LYS A 34 1.99 -7.78 -18.79
N ASN A 35 1.70 -6.79 -19.62
CA ASN A 35 0.69 -6.90 -20.68
C ASN A 35 1.24 -7.70 -21.88
N GLY A 36 0.43 -7.84 -22.94
CA GLY A 36 0.82 -8.57 -24.15
C GLY A 36 2.00 -7.95 -24.93
N GLN A 37 2.30 -6.67 -24.68
CA GLN A 37 3.42 -5.92 -25.26
C GLN A 37 4.70 -6.03 -24.41
N GLY A 38 4.61 -6.63 -23.22
CA GLY A 38 5.73 -6.78 -22.28
C GLY A 38 5.88 -5.62 -21.29
N ASP A 39 5.01 -4.61 -21.36
CA ASP A 39 5.02 -3.46 -20.46
C ASP A 39 4.44 -3.81 -19.09
N TRP A 40 5.06 -3.27 -18.04
CA TRP A 40 4.52 -3.39 -16.69
C TRP A 40 3.29 -2.51 -16.50
N GLN A 41 2.24 -3.11 -15.96
CA GLN A 41 0.97 -2.49 -15.64
C GLN A 41 0.56 -2.85 -14.20
N SER A 42 -0.40 -2.12 -13.64
CA SER A 42 -0.98 -2.40 -12.32
C SER A 42 -2.49 -2.58 -12.40
N THR A 43 -3.04 -3.51 -11.61
CA THR A 43 -4.48 -3.77 -11.55
C THR A 43 -4.95 -3.96 -10.10
N PRO A 44 -6.20 -3.59 -9.75
CA PRO A 44 -6.81 -3.94 -8.47
C PRO A 44 -7.39 -5.36 -8.44
N SER A 45 -7.26 -6.14 -9.52
CA SER A 45 -7.72 -7.53 -9.58
C SER A 45 -6.64 -8.50 -9.12
N PHE A 46 -7.01 -9.44 -8.25
CA PHE A 46 -6.12 -10.44 -7.65
C PHE A 46 -6.52 -11.86 -8.08
N ALA A 47 -5.54 -12.70 -8.37
CA ALA A 47 -5.76 -14.14 -8.53
C ALA A 47 -5.70 -14.82 -7.16
N GLN A 48 -6.13 -16.08 -7.08
CA GLN A 48 -6.14 -16.85 -5.83
C GLN A 48 -4.74 -16.91 -5.16
N GLY A 49 -3.66 -17.05 -5.94
CA GLY A 49 -2.29 -17.04 -5.42
C GLY A 49 -1.80 -15.69 -4.88
N ASP A 50 -2.48 -14.60 -5.22
CA ASP A 50 -2.13 -13.25 -4.76
C ASP A 50 -2.72 -12.93 -3.39
N LEU A 51 -3.79 -13.63 -2.98
CA LEU A 51 -4.60 -13.25 -1.82
C LEU A 51 -3.80 -13.22 -0.53
N LEU A 52 -2.91 -14.19 -0.31
CA LEU A 52 -2.08 -14.21 0.89
C LEU A 52 -1.06 -13.06 0.90
N ASN A 53 -0.51 -12.69 -0.26
CA ASN A 53 0.39 -11.55 -0.38
C ASN A 53 -0.35 -10.23 -0.20
N ALA A 54 -1.57 -10.10 -0.74
CA ALA A 54 -2.43 -8.94 -0.54
C ALA A 54 -2.79 -8.76 0.94
N SER A 55 -3.21 -9.82 1.63
CA SER A 55 -3.48 -9.81 3.07
C SER A 55 -2.26 -9.37 3.87
N LYS A 56 -1.08 -9.94 3.62
CA LYS A 56 0.16 -9.56 4.32
C LYS A 56 0.65 -8.14 3.97
N CYS A 57 0.34 -7.64 2.78
CA CYS A 57 0.61 -6.24 2.43
C CYS A 57 -0.34 -5.29 3.18
N ALA A 58 -1.62 -5.64 3.29
CA ALA A 58 -2.60 -4.88 4.06
C ALA A 58 -2.23 -4.84 5.55
N GLU A 59 -1.88 -5.98 6.14
CA GLU A 59 -1.43 -6.07 7.54
C GLU A 59 -0.20 -5.18 7.80
N ARG A 60 0.83 -5.26 6.95
CA ARG A 60 2.02 -4.41 7.11
C ARG A 60 1.73 -2.92 6.91
N ALA A 61 0.78 -2.58 6.05
CA ALA A 61 0.35 -1.21 5.86
C ALA A 61 -0.35 -0.68 7.12
N GLU A 62 -1.26 -1.47 7.70
CA GLU A 62 -1.92 -1.15 8.97
C GLU A 62 -0.89 -0.92 10.08
N ILE A 63 0.05 -1.85 10.27
CA ILE A 63 1.11 -1.73 11.30
C ILE A 63 1.92 -0.44 11.11
N TRP A 64 2.23 -0.07 9.87
CA TRP A 64 2.96 1.16 9.58
C TRP A 64 2.12 2.40 9.90
N ILE A 65 0.82 2.40 9.57
CA ILE A 65 -0.12 3.49 9.85
C ILE A 65 -0.28 3.67 11.36
N ALA A 66 -0.53 2.60 12.11
CA ALA A 66 -0.68 2.64 13.56
C ALA A 66 0.55 3.29 14.21
N ARG A 67 1.75 2.92 13.77
CA ARG A 67 3.01 3.52 14.24
C ARG A 67 3.13 5.02 13.92
N GLN A 68 2.61 5.48 12.78
CA GLN A 68 2.62 6.93 12.50
C GLN A 68 1.63 7.66 13.41
N MET A 69 0.41 7.13 13.56
CA MET A 69 -0.61 7.73 14.42
C MET A 69 -0.14 7.86 15.88
N THR A 70 0.59 6.86 16.40
CA THR A 70 1.18 6.95 17.75
C THR A 70 2.23 8.06 17.86
N LYS A 71 3.06 8.25 16.84
CA LYS A 71 4.07 9.32 16.84
C LYS A 71 3.42 10.70 16.83
N ASP A 72 2.41 10.88 15.98
CA ASP A 72 1.68 12.15 15.87
C ASP A 72 1.01 12.49 17.20
N ALA A 73 0.39 11.51 17.87
CA ALA A 73 -0.20 11.70 19.19
C ALA A 73 0.84 12.05 20.28
N THR A 74 2.02 11.45 20.23
CA THR A 74 3.09 11.71 21.21
C THR A 74 3.75 13.08 20.99
N GLN A 75 3.78 13.60 19.76
CA GLN A 75 4.33 14.93 19.46
C GLN A 75 3.42 16.08 19.89
N HIS A 76 2.13 15.82 20.11
CA HIS A 76 1.13 16.81 20.50
C HIS A 76 0.68 16.70 21.97
N ALA A 77 1.30 15.82 22.76
CA ALA A 77 1.10 15.67 24.20
C ALA A 77 2.18 16.43 24.99
#